data_AF-A0A372LUK1-F1
#
_entry.id   AF-A0A372LUK1-F1
#
_cell.length_a   1.000
_cell.length_b   1.000
_cell.length_c   1.000
_cell.angle_alpha   90.00
_cell.angle_beta   90.00
_cell.angle_gamma   90.00
#
_symmetry.space_group_name_H-M   'P 1'
#
loop_
_entity.id
_entity.type
_entity.pdbx_description
1 polymer ?
#
loop_
_entity_poly.entity_id
_entity_poly.type
_entity_poly.pdbx_seq_one_letter_code
_entity_poly.pdbx_strand_id
1 'polypeptide(L)' 'MTKWNLNSSLEEAWYLTSNNYYEKQDGYDKENYLEYMKKRQKKSHKRRVEKAKERGEEYYTTLQVRQMEYAQRLATY' A
#
# COMPACT_ATOMS: atom_id res chain seq x y z
N MET A 1 18.45 -9.43 -15.71
CA MET A 1 17.51 -9.57 -14.58
C MET A 1 17.21 -8.17 -14.05
N THR A 2 16.06 -7.59 -14.41
CA THR A 2 15.69 -6.20 -14.05
C THR A 2 15.15 -6.14 -12.62
N LYS A 3 15.44 -5.06 -11.88
CA LYS A 3 14.98 -4.80 -10.50
C LYS A 3 13.47 -5.04 -10.29
N TRP A 4 12.67 -4.84 -11.34
CA TRP A 4 11.23 -5.05 -11.35
C TRP A 4 10.81 -6.51 -11.13
N ASN A 5 11.55 -7.48 -11.69
CA ASN A 5 11.24 -8.90 -11.50
C ASN A 5 11.55 -9.38 -10.07
N LEU A 6 12.60 -8.82 -9.45
CA LEU A 6 12.96 -9.13 -8.07
C LEU A 6 11.91 -8.61 -7.08
N ASN A 7 11.42 -7.38 -7.27
CA ASN A 7 10.37 -6.83 -6.39
C ASN A 7 9.04 -7.59 -6.53
N SER A 8 8.64 -7.97 -7.75
CA SER A 8 7.44 -8.81 -7.98
C SER A 8 7.55 -10.15 -7.25
N SER A 9 8.71 -10.83 -7.35
CA SER A 9 8.93 -12.11 -6.69
C SER A 9 8.95 -12.03 -5.16
N LEU A 10 9.41 -10.90 -4.60
CA LEU A 10 9.42 -10.66 -3.16
C LEU A 10 8.02 -10.31 -2.63
N GLU A 11 7.23 -9.55 -3.40
CA GLU A 11 5.82 -9.29 -3.08
C GLU A 11 5.00 -10.58 -3.14
N GLU A 12 5.22 -11.43 -4.15
CA GLU A 12 4.60 -12.75 -4.25
C GLU A 12 5.00 -13.68 -3.09
N ALA A 13 6.27 -13.66 -2.68
CA ALA A 13 6.76 -14.46 -1.55
C ALA A 13 6.19 -13.98 -0.20
N TRP A 14 6.11 -12.66 0.01
CA TRP A 14 5.45 -12.08 1.19
C TRP A 14 3.97 -12.37 1.21
N TYR A 15 3.33 -12.33 0.04
CA TYR A 15 1.92 -12.70 -0.13
C TYR A 15 1.69 -14.16 0.28
N LEU A 16 2.46 -15.10 -0.27
CA LEU A 16 2.32 -16.54 -0.01
C LEU A 16 2.58 -16.93 1.45
N THR A 17 3.57 -16.31 2.09
CA THR A 17 3.89 -16.55 3.51
C THR A 17 2.82 -15.99 4.44
N SER A 18 2.30 -14.81 4.13
CA SER A 18 1.20 -14.20 4.89
C SER A 18 -0.11 -14.95 4.70
N ASN A 19 -0.43 -15.34 3.45
CA ASN A 19 -1.66 -16.06 3.10
C ASN A 19 -1.72 -17.43 3.79
N ASN A 20 -0.62 -18.19 3.81
CA ASN A 20 -0.54 -19.47 4.52
C ASN A 20 -0.75 -19.35 6.04
N TYR A 21 -0.40 -18.20 6.63
CA TYR A 21 -0.61 -17.95 8.06
C TYR A 21 -2.09 -17.67 8.38
N TYR A 22 -2.78 -16.90 7.53
CA TYR A 22 -4.19 -16.53 7.73
C TYR A 22 -5.20 -17.55 7.19
N GLU A 23 -4.86 -18.30 6.13
CA GLU A 23 -5.68 -19.42 5.62
C GLU A 23 -5.85 -20.52 6.67
N LYS A 24 -4.79 -20.81 7.45
CA LYS A 24 -4.82 -21.84 8.49
C LYS A 24 -5.64 -21.46 9.73
N GLN A 25 -5.89 -20.17 9.97
CA GLN A 25 -6.60 -19.75 11.18
C GLN A 25 -8.11 -19.57 11.00
N ASP A 26 -8.61 -19.06 9.86
CA ASP A 26 -10.02 -18.65 9.80
C ASP A 26 -10.72 -18.83 8.43
N GLY A 27 -10.17 -19.61 7.49
CA GLY A 27 -10.82 -19.78 6.17
C GLY A 27 -10.98 -18.44 5.42
N TYR A 28 -10.10 -17.47 5.71
CA TYR A 28 -10.13 -16.16 5.09
C TYR A 28 -9.67 -16.27 3.63
N ASP A 29 -10.61 -16.02 2.73
CA ASP A 29 -10.33 -15.91 1.30
C ASP A 29 -9.29 -14.81 1.01
N LYS A 30 -8.45 -15.08 0.01
CA LYS A 30 -7.37 -14.23 -0.52
C LYS A 30 -7.79 -12.77 -0.64
N GLU A 31 -9.00 -12.56 -1.16
CA GLU A 31 -9.58 -11.26 -1.43
C GLU A 31 -9.91 -10.49 -0.15
N ASN A 32 -10.41 -11.16 0.87
CA ASN A 32 -10.72 -10.56 2.17
C ASN A 32 -9.44 -10.07 2.86
N TYR A 33 -8.34 -10.83 2.74
CA TYR A 33 -7.04 -10.40 3.27
C TYR A 33 -6.52 -9.14 2.56
N LEU A 34 -6.58 -9.11 1.23
CA LEU A 34 -6.19 -7.94 0.44
C LEU A 34 -7.06 -6.72 0.78
N GLU A 35 -8.37 -6.92 0.95
CA GLU A 35 -9.29 -5.85 1.33
C GLU A 35 -9.00 -5.33 2.74
N TYR A 36 -8.73 -6.22 3.70
CA TYR A 36 -8.29 -5.86 5.06
C TYR A 36 -7.01 -5.03 5.04
N MET A 37 -6.01 -5.47 4.28
CA MET A 37 -4.73 -4.74 4.16
C MET A 37 -4.93 -3.35 3.56
N LYS A 38 -5.76 -3.21 2.51
CA LYS A 38 -6.14 -1.91 1.93
C LYS A 38 -6.84 -1.02 2.96
N LYS A 39 -7.83 -1.54 3.70
CA LYS A 39 -8.55 -0.82 4.76
C LYS A 39 -7.60 -0.36 5.87
N ARG A 40 -6.69 -1.23 6.31
CA ARG A 40 -5.68 -0.94 7.34
C ARG A 40 -4.72 0.17 6.89
N GLN A 41 -4.21 0.09 5.66
CA GLN A 41 -3.33 1.11 5.09
C GLN A 41 -4.04 2.46 4.98
N LYS A 42 -5.28 2.48 4.46
CA LYS A 42 -6.10 3.69 4.35
C LYS A 42 -6.34 4.35 5.71
N LYS A 43 -6.67 3.57 6.75
CA LYS A 43 -6.88 4.07 8.11
C LYS A 43 -5.60 4.67 8.69
N SER A 44 -4.46 4.00 8.52
CA SER A 44 -3.15 4.51 8.98
C SER A 44 -2.80 5.82 8.29
N HIS A 45 -2.93 5.86 6.96
CA HIS A 45 -2.65 7.06 6.18
C HIS A 45 -3.52 8.24 6.60
N LYS A 46 -4.84 8.06 6.74
CA LYS A 46 -5.76 9.11 7.19
C LYS A 46 -5.33 9.72 8.52
N ARG A 47 -4.98 8.88 9.50
CA ARG A 47 -4.52 9.33 10.82
C ARG A 47 -3.26 10.18 10.74
N ARG A 48 -2.31 9.83 9.86
CA ARG A 48 -1.07 10.60 9.73
C ARG A 48 -1.33 11.96 9.06
N VAL A 49 -2.24 12.01 8.09
CA VAL A 49 -2.70 13.27 7.47
C VAL A 49 -3.41 14.15 8.52
N GLU A 50 -4.32 13.60 9.31
CA GLU A 50 -5.01 14.31 10.39
C GLU A 50 -4.01 14.89 11.40
N LYS A 51 -3.04 14.09 11.84
CA LYS A 51 -1.98 14.56 12.77
C LYS A 51 -1.09 15.65 12.18
N ALA A 52 -0.77 15.59 10.89
CA ALA A 52 0.00 16.66 10.24
C ALA A 52 -0.80 17.96 10.20
N LYS A 53 -2.10 17.88 9.88
CA LYS A 53 -3.01 19.04 9.94
C LYS A 53 -3.11 19.65 11.33
N GLU A 54 -3.21 18.83 12.38
CA GLU A 54 -3.23 19.29 13.78
C GLU A 54 -1.95 20.06 14.16
N ARG A 55 -0.81 19.70 13.56
CA ARG A 55 0.48 20.37 13.76
C ARG A 55 0.70 21.60 12.87
N GLY A 56 -0.22 21.87 11.94
CA GLY A 56 -0.03 22.91 10.91
C GLY A 56 1.01 22.54 9.85
N GLU A 57 1.38 21.26 9.75
CA GLU A 57 2.36 20.75 8.78
C GLU A 57 1.64 20.20 7.54
N GLU A 58 2.21 20.45 6.35
CA GLU A 58 1.75 19.77 5.14
C GLU A 58 2.20 18.30 5.18
N TYR A 59 1.23 17.38 5.14
CA TYR A 59 1.52 15.95 5.14
C TYR A 59 2.31 15.49 3.90
N TYR A 60 2.06 16.15 2.76
CA TYR A 60 2.75 15.91 1.51
C TYR A 60 3.59 17.12 1.15
N THR A 61 4.83 16.88 0.72
CA THR A 61 5.64 17.94 0.13
C THR A 61 5.21 18.20 -1.31
N THR A 62 5.45 19.42 -1.80
CA THR A 62 5.16 19.80 -3.20
C THR A 62 5.81 18.86 -4.22
N LEU A 63 7.01 18.36 -3.94
CA LEU A 63 7.69 17.38 -4.77
C LEU A 63 6.95 16.04 -4.83
N GLN A 64 6.43 15.56 -3.70
CA GLN A 64 5.68 14.31 -3.63
C GLN A 64 4.37 14.41 -4.41
N VAL A 65 3.67 15.55 -4.32
CA VAL A 65 2.44 15.79 -5.10
C VAL A 65 2.73 15.71 -6.60
N ARG A 66 3.79 16.37 -7.08
CA ARG A 66 4.18 16.32 -8.50
C ARG A 66 4.52 14.91 -8.97
N GLN A 67 5.20 14.12 -8.14
CA GLN A 67 5.51 12.73 -8.47
C GLN A 67 4.25 11.87 -8.55
N MET A 68 3.28 12.08 -7.66
CA MET A 68 1.99 11.39 -7.71
C MET A 68 1.19 11.75 -8.97
N GLU A 69 1.13 13.04 -9.32
CA GLU A 69 0.48 13.51 -10.54
C GLU A 69 1.13 12.92 -11.80
N TYR A 70 2.46 12.88 -11.84
CA TYR A 70 3.19 12.29 -12.96
C TYR A 70 2.92 10.78 -13.08
N ALA A 71 2.93 10.06 -11.95
CA ALA A 71 2.61 8.64 -11.92
C ALA A 71 1.17 8.36 -12.36
N GLN A 72 0.20 9.19 -11.94
CA GLN A 72 -1.19 9.09 -12.39
C GLN A 72 -1.33 9.30 -13.90
N ARG A 73 -0.62 10.29 -14.47
CA ARG A 73 -0.61 10.51 -15.92
C ARG A 73 -0.08 9.27 -16.66
N LEU A 74 1.03 8.70 -16.21
CA LEU A 74 1.61 7.50 -16.83
C LEU A 74 0.70 6.27 -16.75
N ALA A 75 -0.07 6.10 -15.67
CA ALA A 75 -0.98 4.99 -15.52
C ALA A 75 -2.25 5.09 -16.38
N THR A 76 -2.52 6.27 -16.96
CA THR A 76 -3.73 6.52 -17.77
C THR A 76 -3.52 6.25 -19.26
N TYR A 77 -2.26 6.09 -19.71
CA TYR A 77 -1.88 5.74 -21.09
C TYR A 77 -1.55 4.26 -21.22
#